data_AF-A0A7V0M0T3-F1
#
_entry.id   AF-A0A7V0M0T3-F1
#
_cell.length_a   1.000
_cell.length_b   1.000
_cell.length_c   1.000
_cell.angle_alpha   90.00
_cell.angle_beta   90.00
_cell.angle_gamma   90.00
#
_symmetry.space_group_name_H-M   'P 1'
#
loop_
_entity.id
_entity.type
_entity.pdbx_description
1 polymer ?
#
loop_
_entity_poly.entity_id
_entity_poly.type
_entity_poly.pdbx_seq_one_letter_code
_entity_poly.pdbx_strand_id
1 'polypeptide(L)'
;EKNKLDSNISIKLTQLGLKLDKEFCFENVREIVEYADRYKNFVRIDMEDSTCTDDTLDILYRVRRDFTNVGIVIQAYLKRSEQDLKELTSQGINVRICKGIYNEAPEIAFKKPEEIRQNYLRLLMIMFDRKCYVGIATHDRYLIEKAIEAINTNAIPNDRYEFQMLLGVGDEYRTQLVQSGHRLRVYVPFGKDWFPYSLRRMKENPKVAGYVIKNLFKKI
;
A
#
# COMPACT_ATOMS: atom_id res chain seq x y z
N GLU A 1 10.73 -11.70 15.90
CA GLU A 1 10.79 -12.52 17.13
C GLU A 1 11.44 -11.82 18.31
N LYS A 2 12.76 -11.56 18.29
CA LYS A 2 13.52 -10.99 19.44
C LYS A 2 12.85 -9.77 20.11
N ASN A 3 12.31 -8.85 19.32
CA ASN A 3 11.71 -7.60 19.81
C ASN A 3 10.17 -7.56 19.82
N LYS A 4 9.50 -8.66 19.43
CA LYS A 4 8.02 -8.78 19.36
C LYS A 4 7.30 -7.56 18.72
N LEU A 5 7.86 -7.02 17.65
CA LEU A 5 7.27 -5.89 16.92
C LEU A 5 5.96 -6.33 16.22
N ASP A 6 4.89 -5.54 16.35
CA ASP A 6 3.73 -5.59 15.45
C ASP A 6 4.15 -4.97 14.11
N SER A 7 4.71 -5.81 13.24
CA SER A 7 5.21 -5.41 11.94
C SER A 7 4.68 -6.33 10.85
N ASN A 8 4.62 -5.77 9.64
CA ASN A 8 4.34 -6.46 8.40
C ASN A 8 5.54 -6.27 7.47
N ILE A 9 5.69 -7.16 6.49
CA ILE A 9 6.72 -7.01 5.44
C ILE A 9 6.05 -6.51 4.16
N SER A 10 6.69 -5.62 3.42
CA SER A 10 6.25 -5.22 2.08
C SER A 10 7.30 -5.64 1.05
N ILE A 11 6.88 -6.30 -0.03
CA ILE A 11 7.75 -6.84 -1.07
C ILE A 11 7.36 -6.29 -2.44
N LYS A 12 8.34 -6.14 -3.33
CA LYS A 12 8.16 -5.81 -4.75
C LYS A 12 8.51 -7.02 -5.58
N LEU A 13 7.64 -7.41 -6.51
CA LEU A 13 7.79 -8.66 -7.23
C LEU A 13 8.92 -8.59 -8.26
N THR A 14 9.23 -7.41 -8.81
CA THR A 14 10.41 -7.25 -9.68
C THR A 14 11.71 -7.63 -8.97
N GLN A 15 11.80 -7.40 -7.66
CA GLN A 15 12.94 -7.79 -6.83
C GLN A 15 12.99 -9.30 -6.53
N LEU A 16 11.93 -10.03 -6.88
CA LEU A 16 11.80 -11.48 -6.71
C LEU A 16 11.76 -12.21 -8.06
N GLY A 17 12.00 -11.49 -9.17
CA GLY A 17 12.13 -12.09 -10.50
C GLY A 17 10.92 -11.95 -11.42
N LEU A 18 9.91 -11.11 -11.10
CA LEU A 18 8.70 -10.95 -11.92
C LEU A 18 8.97 -10.75 -13.42
N LYS A 19 9.99 -9.93 -13.74
CA LYS A 19 10.36 -9.57 -15.12
C LYS A 19 11.38 -10.54 -15.75
N LEU A 20 11.79 -11.57 -15.02
CA LEU A 20 12.76 -12.57 -15.46
C LEU A 20 12.05 -13.89 -15.74
N ASP A 21 11.36 -14.41 -14.73
CA ASP A 21 10.62 -15.67 -14.78
C ASP A 21 9.47 -15.62 -13.75
N LYS A 22 8.23 -15.80 -14.22
CA LYS A 22 7.03 -15.70 -13.38
C LYS A 22 6.90 -16.88 -12.42
N GLU A 23 7.35 -18.07 -12.79
CA GLU A 23 7.35 -19.23 -11.89
C GLU A 23 8.40 -19.05 -10.79
N PHE A 24 9.61 -18.60 -11.14
CA PHE A 24 10.63 -18.27 -10.15
C PHE A 24 10.15 -17.19 -9.17
N CYS A 25 9.47 -16.15 -9.67
CA CYS A 25 8.86 -15.13 -8.83
C CYS A 25 7.79 -15.70 -7.90
N PHE A 26 6.90 -16.56 -8.42
CA PHE A 26 5.87 -17.22 -7.62
C PHE A 26 6.47 -18.08 -6.50
N GLU A 27 7.50 -18.89 -6.80
CA GLU A 27 8.18 -19.73 -5.80
C GLU A 27 8.79 -18.89 -4.68
N ASN A 28 9.52 -17.81 -5.02
CA ASN A 28 10.10 -16.89 -4.05
C ASN A 28 9.02 -16.22 -3.17
N VAL A 29 7.93 -15.76 -3.76
CA VAL A 29 6.83 -15.14 -3.01
C VAL A 29 6.18 -16.16 -2.09
N ARG A 30 5.91 -17.37 -2.58
CA ARG A 30 5.32 -18.47 -1.80
C ARG A 30 6.19 -18.81 -0.60
N GLU A 31 7.49 -18.94 -0.77
CA GLU A 31 8.44 -19.23 0.33
C GLU A 31 8.41 -18.12 1.40
N ILE A 32 8.44 -16.85 0.99
CA ILE A 32 8.37 -15.71 1.92
C ILE A 32 7.04 -15.70 2.69
N VAL A 33 5.92 -15.91 2.01
CA VAL A 33 4.58 -15.91 2.62
C VAL A 33 4.41 -17.08 3.58
N GLU A 34 4.86 -18.28 3.19
CA GLU A 34 4.86 -19.46 4.04
C GLU A 34 5.71 -19.24 5.29
N TYR A 35 6.91 -18.67 5.14
CA TYR A 35 7.78 -18.38 6.28
C TYR A 35 7.14 -17.33 7.20
N ALA A 36 6.54 -16.28 6.65
CA ALA A 36 5.83 -15.27 7.43
C ALA A 36 4.64 -15.85 8.21
N ASP A 37 3.92 -16.80 7.63
CA ASP A 37 2.75 -17.45 8.25
C ASP A 37 3.11 -18.20 9.53
N ARG A 38 4.26 -18.89 9.53
CA ARG A 38 4.82 -19.57 10.72
C ARG A 38 5.00 -18.64 11.92
N TYR A 39 5.23 -17.34 11.67
CA TYR A 39 5.39 -16.31 12.71
C TYR A 39 4.14 -15.43 12.89
N LYS A 40 2.99 -15.82 12.30
CA LYS A 40 1.74 -15.03 12.31
C LYS A 40 1.95 -13.60 11.79
N ASN A 41 2.87 -13.45 10.83
CA ASN A 41 3.21 -12.17 10.21
C ASN A 41 2.49 -12.04 8.87
N PHE A 42 2.29 -10.80 8.42
CA PHE A 42 1.60 -10.45 7.20
C PHE A 42 2.55 -9.92 6.13
N VAL A 43 2.34 -10.37 4.89
CA VAL A 43 3.08 -9.91 3.71
C VAL A 43 2.19 -9.03 2.83
N ARG A 44 2.68 -7.83 2.50
CA ARG A 44 2.07 -6.93 1.52
C ARG A 44 2.86 -7.00 0.22
N ILE A 45 2.19 -7.33 -0.87
CA ILE A 45 2.73 -7.16 -2.22
C ILE A 45 2.51 -5.70 -2.64
N ASP A 46 3.59 -4.92 -2.72
CA ASP A 46 3.56 -3.53 -3.19
C ASP A 46 3.35 -3.50 -4.70
N MET A 47 2.37 -2.72 -5.16
CA MET A 47 2.09 -2.56 -6.58
C MET A 47 3.14 -1.68 -7.25
N GLU A 48 3.62 -2.13 -8.40
CA GLU A 48 4.61 -1.45 -9.24
C GLU A 48 3.93 -0.67 -10.37
N ASP A 49 4.63 -0.35 -11.45
CA ASP A 49 4.02 0.32 -12.61
C ASP A 49 3.01 -0.59 -13.33
N SER A 50 2.23 0.01 -14.23
CA SER A 50 1.13 -0.66 -14.92
C SER A 50 1.54 -1.92 -15.70
N THR A 51 2.81 -2.03 -16.12
CA THR A 51 3.31 -3.22 -16.83
C THR A 51 3.48 -4.43 -15.92
N CYS A 52 3.36 -4.26 -14.61
CA CYS A 52 3.48 -5.33 -13.61
C CYS A 52 2.11 -5.75 -13.05
N THR A 53 1.04 -5.00 -13.30
CA THR A 53 -0.23 -5.14 -12.56
C THR A 53 -0.86 -6.52 -12.72
N ASP A 54 -1.03 -7.00 -13.95
CA ASP A 54 -1.68 -8.30 -14.21
C ASP A 54 -0.88 -9.46 -13.60
N ASP A 55 0.43 -9.50 -13.86
CA ASP A 55 1.30 -10.55 -13.31
C ASP A 55 1.34 -10.54 -11.78
N THR A 56 1.24 -9.36 -11.17
CA THR A 56 1.17 -9.22 -9.71
C THR A 56 -0.13 -9.77 -9.15
N LEU A 57 -1.27 -9.51 -9.81
CA LEU A 57 -2.57 -10.05 -9.42
C LEU A 57 -2.58 -11.58 -9.59
N ASP A 58 -2.06 -12.10 -10.69
CA ASP A 58 -2.00 -13.54 -10.96
C ASP A 58 -1.17 -14.28 -9.88
N ILE A 59 0.01 -13.75 -9.54
CA ILE A 59 0.84 -14.32 -8.46
C ILE A 59 0.13 -14.26 -7.12
N LEU A 60 -0.50 -13.12 -6.78
CA LEU A 60 -1.28 -13.01 -5.55
C LEU A 60 -2.37 -14.08 -5.49
N TYR A 61 -3.17 -14.24 -6.55
CA TYR A 61 -4.27 -15.20 -6.57
C TYR A 61 -3.76 -16.64 -6.44
N ARG A 62 -2.63 -16.98 -7.06
CA ARG A 62 -1.99 -18.29 -6.89
C ARG A 62 -1.57 -18.53 -5.44
N VAL A 63 -0.88 -17.58 -4.82
CA VAL A 63 -0.42 -17.70 -3.42
C VAL A 63 -1.60 -17.76 -2.45
N ARG A 64 -2.67 -17.01 -2.73
CA ARG A 64 -3.89 -16.97 -1.91
C ARG A 64 -4.68 -18.29 -1.89
N ARG A 65 -4.38 -19.24 -2.78
CA ARG A 65 -4.95 -20.60 -2.72
C ARG A 65 -4.53 -21.32 -1.44
N ASP A 66 -3.31 -21.09 -0.99
CA ASP A 66 -2.71 -21.79 0.16
C ASP A 66 -2.60 -20.90 1.40
N PHE A 67 -2.50 -19.58 1.25
CA PHE A 67 -2.16 -18.67 2.35
C PHE A 67 -3.08 -17.45 2.46
N THR A 68 -3.53 -17.10 3.67
CA THR A 68 -4.37 -15.91 3.93
C THR A 68 -3.63 -14.70 4.47
N ASN A 69 -2.37 -14.87 4.91
CA ASN A 69 -1.53 -13.82 5.50
C ASN A 69 -0.83 -12.93 4.45
N VAL A 70 -1.41 -12.81 3.26
CA VAL A 70 -0.90 -11.98 2.16
C VAL A 70 -1.99 -11.08 1.60
N GLY A 71 -1.61 -9.87 1.21
CA GLY A 71 -2.50 -8.95 0.51
C GLY A 71 -1.73 -8.01 -0.41
N ILE A 72 -2.44 -7.10 -1.05
CA ILE A 72 -1.91 -6.32 -2.18
C ILE A 72 -2.15 -4.83 -2.04
N VAL A 73 -1.50 -4.03 -2.88
CA VAL A 73 -1.74 -2.59 -3.04
C VAL A 73 -2.57 -2.31 -4.29
N ILE A 74 -3.51 -1.38 -4.20
CA ILE A 74 -4.23 -0.79 -5.35
C ILE A 74 -3.89 0.70 -5.44
N GLN A 75 -3.78 1.20 -6.68
CA GLN A 75 -3.39 2.58 -6.98
C GLN A 75 -4.59 3.37 -7.52
N ALA A 76 -5.05 4.37 -6.79
CA ALA A 76 -6.26 5.11 -7.12
C ALA A 76 -6.19 5.92 -8.43
N TYR A 77 -4.99 6.23 -8.93
CA TYR A 77 -4.84 6.92 -10.20
C TYR A 77 -5.10 6.06 -11.45
N LEU A 78 -5.11 4.72 -11.36
CA LEU A 78 -5.37 3.89 -12.54
C LEU A 78 -6.87 3.74 -12.76
N LYS A 79 -7.30 3.82 -14.02
CA LYS A 79 -8.70 3.65 -14.41
C LYS A 79 -9.20 2.22 -14.19
N ARG A 80 -8.31 1.22 -14.27
CA ARG A 80 -8.62 -0.20 -14.03
C ARG A 80 -8.89 -0.56 -12.57
N SER A 81 -8.38 0.25 -11.63
CA SER A 81 -8.34 -0.10 -10.21
C SER A 81 -9.70 -0.41 -9.57
N GLU A 82 -10.79 0.18 -10.06
CA GLU A 82 -12.12 -0.13 -9.55
C GLU A 82 -12.52 -1.58 -9.84
N GLN A 83 -12.24 -2.06 -11.06
CA GLN A 83 -12.56 -3.42 -11.46
C GLN A 83 -11.69 -4.43 -10.70
N ASP A 84 -10.37 -4.22 -10.68
CA ASP A 84 -9.44 -5.08 -9.95
C ASP A 84 -9.82 -5.15 -8.45
N LEU A 85 -10.22 -4.01 -7.86
CA LEU A 85 -10.61 -3.95 -6.45
C LEU A 85 -11.90 -4.74 -6.17
N LYS A 86 -12.90 -4.70 -7.06
CA LYS A 86 -14.13 -5.49 -6.89
C LYS A 86 -13.84 -6.98 -6.82
N GLU A 87 -12.92 -7.46 -7.66
CA GLU A 87 -12.49 -8.86 -7.66
C GLU A 87 -11.73 -9.22 -6.38
N LEU A 88 -10.75 -8.41 -5.99
CA LEU A 88 -9.97 -8.62 -4.77
C LEU A 88 -10.85 -8.66 -3.51
N THR A 89 -11.76 -7.69 -3.39
CA THR A 89 -12.64 -7.56 -2.23
C THR A 89 -13.71 -8.66 -2.17
N SER A 90 -14.14 -9.19 -3.31
CA SER A 90 -15.05 -10.36 -3.35
C SER A 90 -14.44 -11.62 -2.71
N GLN A 91 -13.10 -11.71 -2.69
CA GLN A 91 -12.34 -12.80 -2.08
C GLN A 91 -11.86 -12.47 -0.66
N GLY A 92 -12.32 -11.35 -0.08
CA GLY A 92 -11.93 -10.90 1.26
C GLY A 92 -10.45 -10.55 1.39
N ILE A 93 -9.76 -10.26 0.29
CA ILE A 93 -8.33 -9.96 0.30
C ILE A 93 -8.10 -8.64 1.04
N ASN A 94 -7.06 -8.62 1.88
CA ASN A 94 -6.61 -7.41 2.56
C ASN A 94 -5.97 -6.46 1.52
N VAL A 95 -6.45 -5.22 1.40
CA VAL A 95 -5.99 -4.27 0.38
C VAL A 95 -5.45 -2.98 1.03
N ARG A 96 -4.27 -2.55 0.60
CA ARG A 96 -3.75 -1.21 0.85
C ARG A 96 -4.12 -0.34 -0.35
N ILE A 97 -4.75 0.80 -0.13
CA ILE A 97 -4.98 1.80 -1.18
C ILE A 97 -3.93 2.91 -1.07
N CYS A 98 -3.34 3.29 -2.20
CA CYS A 98 -2.52 4.51 -2.32
C CYS A 98 -2.93 5.30 -3.56
N LYS A 99 -2.39 6.50 -3.76
CA LYS A 99 -2.67 7.27 -4.99
C LYS A 99 -2.07 6.64 -6.24
N GLY A 100 -0.90 6.03 -6.14
CA GLY A 100 0.00 5.76 -7.28
C GLY A 100 1.14 6.76 -7.33
N ILE A 101 2.31 6.33 -7.83
CA ILE A 101 3.52 7.18 -7.92
C ILE A 101 4.18 7.17 -9.29
N TYR A 102 4.00 6.11 -10.07
CA TYR A 102 4.67 5.96 -11.37
C TYR A 102 4.10 6.94 -12.39
N ASN A 103 4.88 7.31 -13.40
CA ASN A 103 4.41 8.19 -14.47
C ASN A 103 3.73 7.39 -15.57
N GLU A 104 2.42 7.20 -15.44
CA GLU A 104 1.61 6.46 -16.40
C GLU A 104 0.96 7.37 -17.46
N ALA A 105 0.65 6.78 -18.60
CA ALA A 105 0.00 7.47 -19.71
C ALA A 105 -1.45 7.88 -19.37
N PRO A 106 -1.94 9.04 -19.86
CA PRO A 106 -3.29 9.55 -19.54
C PRO A 106 -4.43 8.63 -20.02
N GLU A 107 -4.16 7.72 -20.95
CA GLU A 107 -5.08 6.71 -21.46
C GLU A 107 -5.48 5.74 -20.34
N ILE A 108 -4.54 5.39 -19.45
CA ILE A 108 -4.72 4.40 -18.39
C ILE A 108 -4.80 5.01 -16.98
N ALA A 109 -4.36 6.26 -16.81
CA ALA A 109 -4.30 6.92 -15.51
C ALA A 109 -4.93 8.32 -15.48
N PHE A 110 -5.63 8.63 -14.40
CA PHE A 110 -6.06 9.98 -14.06
C PHE A 110 -4.83 10.86 -13.80
N LYS A 111 -4.79 12.05 -14.40
CA LYS A 111 -3.66 12.99 -14.25
C LYS A 111 -3.99 14.17 -13.33
N LYS A 112 -5.27 14.52 -13.18
CA LYS A 112 -5.65 15.64 -12.31
C LYS A 112 -5.69 15.17 -10.85
N PRO A 113 -5.07 15.93 -9.91
CA PRO A 113 -5.08 15.57 -8.49
C PRO A 113 -6.47 15.33 -7.90
N GLU A 114 -7.47 16.09 -8.35
CA GLU A 114 -8.85 15.99 -7.87
C GLU A 114 -9.54 14.70 -8.38
N GLU A 115 -9.34 14.33 -9.64
CA GLU A 115 -9.83 13.05 -10.19
C GLU A 115 -9.23 11.86 -9.42
N ILE A 116 -7.94 11.92 -9.09
CA ILE A 116 -7.26 10.89 -8.28
C ILE A 116 -7.85 10.81 -6.86
N ARG A 117 -8.13 11.96 -6.23
CA ARG A 117 -8.73 12.00 -4.89
C ARG A 117 -10.14 11.42 -4.89
N GLN A 118 -10.96 11.82 -5.86
CA GLN A 118 -12.32 11.31 -6.01
C GLN A 118 -12.32 9.80 -6.22
N ASN A 119 -11.45 9.29 -7.09
CA ASN A 119 -11.35 7.85 -7.30
C ASN A 119 -10.81 7.14 -6.05
N TYR A 120 -9.84 7.71 -5.33
CA TYR A 120 -9.36 7.16 -4.05
C TYR A 120 -10.51 6.96 -3.05
N LEU A 121 -11.34 7.99 -2.85
CA LEU A 121 -12.47 7.92 -1.92
C LEU A 121 -13.54 6.94 -2.40
N ARG A 122 -13.82 6.87 -3.71
CA ARG A 122 -14.72 5.86 -4.28
C ARG A 122 -14.24 4.44 -3.99
N LEU A 123 -12.97 4.15 -4.24
CA LEU A 123 -12.36 2.85 -3.96
C LEU A 123 -12.39 2.52 -2.46
N LEU A 124 -12.13 3.52 -1.60
CA LEU A 124 -12.23 3.39 -0.15
C LEU A 124 -13.64 2.95 0.29
N MET A 125 -14.68 3.56 -0.27
CA MET A 125 -16.06 3.17 0.01
C MET A 125 -16.37 1.73 -0.41
N ILE A 126 -15.91 1.32 -1.60
CA ILE A 126 -16.08 -0.08 -2.07
C ILE A 126 -15.46 -1.07 -1.07
N MET A 127 -14.27 -0.77 -0.55
CA MET A 127 -13.60 -1.63 0.44
C MET A 127 -14.36 -1.72 1.76
N PHE A 128 -14.89 -0.59 2.25
CA PHE A 128 -15.71 -0.56 3.45
C PHE A 128 -17.01 -1.35 3.30
N ASP A 129 -17.72 -1.17 2.18
CA ASP A 129 -18.96 -1.90 1.89
C ASP A 129 -18.74 -3.41 1.81
N ARG A 130 -17.61 -3.83 1.23
CA ARG A 130 -17.21 -5.23 1.10
C ARG A 130 -16.58 -5.80 2.37
N LYS A 131 -16.46 -4.99 3.42
CA LYS A 131 -15.90 -5.37 4.72
C LYS A 131 -14.53 -6.05 4.57
N CYS A 132 -13.65 -5.65 3.66
CA CYS A 132 -12.28 -6.13 3.65
C CYS A 132 -11.42 -5.35 4.66
N TYR A 133 -10.26 -5.88 5.06
CA TYR A 133 -9.32 -5.06 5.86
C TYR A 133 -8.65 -4.02 4.95
N VAL A 134 -8.59 -2.77 5.40
CA VAL A 134 -8.12 -1.64 4.58
C VAL A 134 -6.86 -0.99 5.15
N GLY A 135 -5.80 -0.96 4.35
CA GLY A 135 -4.65 -0.07 4.58
C GLY A 135 -4.84 1.28 3.88
N ILE A 136 -5.14 2.33 4.62
CA ILE A 136 -5.37 3.68 4.08
C ILE A 136 -4.02 4.41 3.97
N ALA A 137 -3.31 4.23 2.84
CA ALA A 137 -1.95 4.75 2.67
C ALA A 137 -1.93 6.12 1.99
N THR A 138 -1.87 7.19 2.80
CA THR A 138 -1.84 8.57 2.31
C THR A 138 -1.25 9.54 3.34
N HIS A 139 -0.67 10.64 2.84
CA HIS A 139 -0.33 11.84 3.63
C HIS A 139 -1.14 13.06 3.20
N ASP A 140 -2.11 12.87 2.30
CA ASP A 140 -2.97 13.95 1.84
C ASP A 140 -4.03 14.23 2.91
N ARG A 141 -3.93 15.40 3.54
CA ARG A 141 -4.84 15.86 4.59
C ARG A 141 -6.31 15.73 4.19
N TYR A 142 -6.66 16.11 2.96
CA TYR A 142 -8.03 16.03 2.48
C TYR A 142 -8.55 14.59 2.48
N LEU A 143 -7.72 13.63 2.04
CA LEU A 143 -8.09 12.22 2.04
C LEU A 143 -8.14 11.63 3.45
N ILE A 144 -7.29 12.10 4.37
CA ILE A 144 -7.31 11.65 5.77
C ILE A 144 -8.62 12.10 6.42
N GLU A 145 -8.97 13.39 6.31
CA GLU A 145 -10.20 13.94 6.88
C GLU A 145 -11.44 13.24 6.31
N LYS A 146 -11.49 13.03 4.98
CA LYS A 146 -12.59 12.32 4.33
C LYS A 146 -12.66 10.83 4.67
N ALA A 147 -11.52 10.18 4.89
CA ALA A 147 -11.50 8.80 5.37
C ALA A 147 -12.05 8.69 6.79
N ILE A 148 -11.68 9.61 7.70
CA ILE A 148 -12.22 9.66 9.07
C ILE A 148 -13.73 9.88 9.05
N GLU A 149 -14.21 10.83 8.22
CA GLU A 149 -15.66 11.06 8.03
C GLU A 149 -16.36 9.76 7.58
N ALA A 150 -15.85 9.10 6.54
CA ALA A 150 -16.40 7.84 6.06
C ALA A 150 -16.38 6.72 7.11
N ILE A 151 -15.30 6.60 7.88
CA ILE A 151 -15.18 5.62 8.98
C ILE A 151 -16.29 5.85 10.01
N ASN A 152 -16.49 7.10 10.43
CA ASN A 152 -17.48 7.45 11.44
C ASN A 152 -18.91 7.25 10.92
N THR A 153 -19.20 7.73 9.71
CA THR A 153 -20.53 7.60 9.09
C THR A 153 -20.94 6.14 8.89
N ASN A 154 -20.00 5.28 8.51
CA ASN A 154 -20.28 3.86 8.25
C ASN A 154 -20.01 2.95 9.47
N ALA A 155 -19.69 3.54 10.62
CA ALA A 155 -19.34 2.83 11.86
C ALA A 155 -18.30 1.71 11.64
N ILE A 156 -17.26 2.01 10.85
CA ILE A 156 -16.23 1.01 10.52
C ILE A 156 -15.42 0.70 11.79
N PRO A 157 -15.37 -0.57 12.24
CA PRO A 157 -14.63 -0.92 13.45
C PRO A 157 -13.13 -0.69 13.30
N ASN A 158 -12.47 -0.27 14.39
CA ASN A 158 -11.04 0.06 14.39
C ASN A 158 -10.12 -1.10 14.02
N ASP A 159 -10.58 -2.35 14.13
CA ASP A 159 -9.83 -3.55 13.75
C ASP A 159 -9.99 -3.92 12.26
N ARG A 160 -10.78 -3.15 11.48
CA ARG A 160 -11.00 -3.33 10.03
C ARG A 160 -10.15 -2.42 9.15
N TYR A 161 -9.42 -1.48 9.72
CA TYR A 161 -8.57 -0.58 8.95
C TYR A 161 -7.34 -0.13 9.75
N GLU A 162 -6.37 0.41 9.03
CA GLU A 162 -5.29 1.21 9.60
C GLU A 162 -4.89 2.32 8.63
N PHE A 163 -4.52 3.49 9.15
CA PHE A 163 -3.82 4.50 8.38
C PHE A 163 -2.36 4.07 8.18
N GLN A 164 -1.80 4.38 7.02
CA GLN A 164 -0.44 3.99 6.67
C GLN A 164 0.34 5.17 6.13
N MET A 165 1.52 5.43 6.70
CA MET A 165 2.36 6.59 6.38
C MET A 165 3.82 6.20 6.20
N LEU A 166 4.57 6.91 5.38
CA LEU A 166 6.00 6.69 5.13
C LEU A 166 6.82 7.34 6.23
N LEU A 167 7.79 6.63 6.83
CA LEU A 167 8.69 7.19 7.83
C LEU A 167 9.24 8.57 7.42
N GLY A 168 9.18 9.54 8.35
CA GLY A 168 9.67 10.91 8.13
C GLY A 168 8.75 11.83 7.33
N VAL A 169 7.52 11.43 6.97
CA VAL A 169 6.53 12.29 6.31
C VAL A 169 5.27 12.45 7.16
N GLY A 170 4.87 13.69 7.44
CA GLY A 170 3.57 14.00 8.06
C GLY A 170 3.46 13.64 9.55
N ASP A 171 4.51 13.91 10.34
CA ASP A 171 4.59 13.50 11.75
C ASP A 171 3.45 14.05 12.63
N GLU A 172 2.93 15.25 12.36
CA GLU A 172 1.84 15.86 13.13
C GLU A 172 0.53 15.05 13.05
N TYR A 173 0.17 14.55 11.86
CA TYR A 173 -1.07 13.78 11.67
C TYR A 173 -0.99 12.38 12.26
N ARG A 174 0.21 11.80 12.35
CA ARG A 174 0.38 10.48 13.00
C ARG A 174 -0.04 10.54 14.45
N THR A 175 0.48 11.55 15.16
CA THR A 175 0.16 11.77 16.58
C THR A 175 -1.34 11.99 16.75
N GLN A 176 -1.95 12.84 15.91
CA GLN A 176 -3.39 13.09 15.95
C GLN A 176 -4.21 11.82 15.70
N LEU A 177 -3.90 11.04 14.66
CA LEU A 177 -4.64 9.82 14.34
C LEU A 177 -4.58 8.80 15.49
N VAL A 178 -3.39 8.60 16.07
CA VAL A 178 -3.21 7.67 17.19
C VAL A 178 -3.93 8.18 18.45
N GLN A 179 -3.83 9.47 18.77
CA GLN A 179 -4.53 10.08 19.90
C GLN A 179 -6.05 10.01 19.76
N SER A 180 -6.57 10.07 18.54
CA SER A 180 -7.99 9.87 18.21
C SER A 180 -8.40 8.39 18.16
N GLY A 181 -7.51 7.46 18.53
CA GLY A 181 -7.82 6.03 18.64
C GLY A 181 -7.77 5.25 17.32
N HIS A 182 -7.31 5.86 16.23
CA HIS A 182 -7.13 5.15 14.96
C HIS A 182 -5.84 4.32 14.97
N ARG A 183 -5.88 3.15 14.31
CA ARG A 183 -4.67 2.35 14.06
C ARG A 183 -3.80 3.04 13.01
N LEU A 184 -2.51 3.06 13.24
CA LEU A 184 -1.51 3.63 12.34
C LEU A 184 -0.33 2.67 12.17
N ARG A 185 0.12 2.46 10.93
CA ARG A 185 1.37 1.76 10.62
C ARG A 185 2.33 2.66 9.83
N VAL A 186 3.59 2.67 10.24
CA VAL A 186 4.65 3.41 9.54
C VAL A 186 5.41 2.47 8.62
N TYR A 187 5.51 2.82 7.34
CA TYR A 187 6.34 2.12 6.36
C TYR A 187 7.80 2.56 6.54
N VAL A 188 8.64 1.62 6.95
CA VAL A 188 10.05 1.85 7.27
C VAL A 188 10.91 1.14 6.23
N PRO A 189 11.44 1.85 5.21
CA PRO A 189 12.43 1.25 4.32
C PRO A 189 13.76 1.05 5.09
N PHE A 190 14.45 -0.05 4.82
CA PHE A 190 15.76 -0.36 5.40
C PHE A 190 16.62 -1.14 4.40
N GLY A 191 17.92 -1.24 4.66
CA GLY A 191 18.88 -1.94 3.79
C GLY A 191 19.98 -1.01 3.26
N LYS A 192 21.03 -1.60 2.67
CA LYS A 192 22.20 -0.87 2.17
C LYS A 192 21.87 0.02 0.96
N ASP A 193 20.93 -0.41 0.13
CA ASP A 193 20.51 0.29 -1.10
C ASP A 193 19.34 1.27 -0.90
N TRP A 194 19.22 1.86 0.30
CA TRP A 194 18.16 2.83 0.61
C TRP A 194 18.25 4.12 -0.23
N PHE A 195 19.46 4.48 -0.68
CA PHE A 195 19.72 5.73 -1.39
C PHE A 195 19.21 5.71 -2.85
N PRO A 196 19.45 4.68 -3.68
CA PRO A 196 18.81 4.53 -5.00
C PRO A 196 17.28 4.38 -4.96
N TYR A 197 16.75 3.71 -3.92
CA TYR A 197 15.30 3.64 -3.67
C TYR A 197 14.71 5.04 -3.43
N SER A 198 15.36 5.83 -2.57
CA SER A 198 14.93 7.19 -2.28
C SER A 198 15.06 8.08 -3.52
N LEU A 199 16.19 8.02 -4.25
CA LEU A 199 16.41 8.79 -5.49
C LEU A 199 15.41 8.50 -6.62
N ARG A 200 14.98 7.25 -6.80
CA ARG A 200 13.94 6.92 -7.80
C ARG A 200 12.58 7.55 -7.44
N ARG A 201 12.16 7.47 -6.18
CA ARG A 201 10.96 8.18 -5.71
C ARG A 201 11.08 9.71 -5.84
N MET A 202 12.29 10.25 -5.79
CA MET A 202 12.56 11.67 -5.97
C MET A 202 12.48 12.12 -7.43
N LYS A 203 12.94 11.30 -8.38
CA LYS A 203 12.86 11.60 -9.82
C LYS A 203 11.44 11.47 -10.38
N GLU A 204 10.63 10.58 -9.84
CA GLU A 204 9.25 10.36 -10.30
C GLU A 204 8.24 11.37 -9.72
N ASN A 205 8.55 12.06 -8.60
CA ASN A 205 7.68 13.08 -8.03
C ASN A 205 8.46 14.18 -7.26
N PRO A 206 8.80 15.31 -7.91
CA PRO A 206 9.66 16.36 -7.33
C PRO A 206 9.15 16.97 -6.02
N LYS A 207 7.82 16.96 -5.80
CA LYS A 207 7.19 17.50 -4.58
C LYS A 207 7.36 16.61 -3.36
N VAL A 208 7.53 15.30 -3.55
CA VAL A 208 7.75 14.32 -2.46
C VAL A 208 9.23 14.30 -2.04
N ALA A 209 10.13 14.60 -2.98
CA ALA A 209 11.57 14.61 -2.78
C ALA A 209 12.06 15.61 -1.73
N GLY A 210 11.52 16.83 -1.76
CA GLY A 210 11.92 17.89 -0.83
C GLY A 210 11.63 17.56 0.64
N TYR A 211 10.58 16.80 0.91
CA TYR A 211 10.19 16.45 2.29
C TYR A 211 11.04 15.32 2.88
N VAL A 212 11.34 14.27 2.10
CA VAL A 212 12.13 13.13 2.57
C VAL A 212 13.60 13.52 2.81
N ILE A 213 14.19 14.30 1.91
CA ILE A 213 15.55 14.84 2.08
C ILE A 213 15.62 15.74 3.32
N LYS A 214 14.72 16.73 3.44
CA LYS A 214 14.77 17.73 4.50
C LYS A 214 14.67 17.13 5.91
N ASN A 215 13.97 16.00 6.06
CA ASN A 215 13.81 15.33 7.35
C ASN A 215 14.94 14.32 7.66
N LEU A 216 15.62 13.76 6.65
CA LEU A 216 16.83 12.96 6.87
C LEU A 216 18.00 13.83 7.36
N PHE A 217 18.13 15.06 6.85
CA PHE A 217 19.17 16.01 7.29
C PHE A 217 18.83 16.79 8.57
N LYS A 218 17.62 16.63 9.12
CA LYS A 218 17.24 17.20 10.43
C LYS A 218 17.56 16.28 11.62
N LYS A 219 18.02 15.06 11.35
CA LYS A 219 18.46 14.06 12.34
C LYS A 219 19.80 13.42 11.95
N ILE A 220 20.78 14.26 11.63
CA ILE A 220 22.20 13.98 11.82
C ILE A 220 22.76 15.12 12.66
#